data_AF-A0A938FKX2-F1
#
_entry.id   AF-A0A938FKX2-F1
#
_cell.length_a   1.000
_cell.length_b   1.000
_cell.length_c   1.000
_cell.angle_alpha   90.00
_cell.angle_beta   90.00
_cell.angle_gamma   90.00
#
_symmetry.space_group_name_H-M   'P 1'
#
loop_
_entity.id
_entity.type
_entity.pdbx_description
1 polymer ?
#
loop_
_entity_poly.entity_id
_entity_poly.type
_entity_poly.pdbx_seq_one_letter_code
_entity_poly.pdbx_strand_id
1 'polypeptide(L)'
;MNNNKITTTAATTPMICFCFFVMPPVSQDSGSPTPPSAAVVTFLPMLVATFAAVLPDRLAWYLAGPALGLLVVGFFMVVNQPLGATGAYVETYKTVVREPGAVTWRMFYFLGIPIGGLVAIAMKDDGFVRRSGYDALRNEMSLGTTALVVLVGAVVMGYGARMAGGCTSGHGICGTAQRSPASWVATCTFMGAAVVTTLVIRVISGGAI
;
A
#
# COMPACT_ATOMS: atom_id res chain seq x y z
N MET A 1 -57.29 -11.25 -25.05
CA MET A 1 -56.82 -10.06 -25.79
C MET A 1 -55.36 -9.84 -25.42
N ASN A 2 -54.43 -9.72 -26.39
CA ASN A 2 -53.06 -9.13 -26.38
C ASN A 2 -52.12 -9.38 -25.14
N ASN A 3 -50.78 -9.48 -25.20
CA ASN A 3 -49.72 -9.37 -26.21
C ASN A 3 -48.40 -9.87 -25.54
N ASN A 4 -47.27 -10.23 -26.19
CA ASN A 4 -46.89 -10.36 -27.60
C ASN A 4 -45.76 -11.43 -27.76
N LYS A 5 -45.03 -11.41 -28.88
CA LYS A 5 -43.93 -12.31 -29.30
C LYS A 5 -42.53 -12.05 -28.70
N ILE A 6 -41.78 -13.13 -28.49
CA ILE A 6 -40.41 -13.45 -28.97
C ILE A 6 -39.48 -12.28 -29.41
N THR A 7 -38.20 -12.25 -28.96
CA THR A 7 -36.94 -12.25 -29.79
C THR A 7 -35.70 -11.58 -29.13
N THR A 8 -34.75 -12.41 -28.64
CA THR A 8 -33.27 -12.36 -28.81
C THR A 8 -32.35 -11.24 -28.24
N THR A 9 -31.11 -11.67 -27.93
CA THR A 9 -29.80 -10.96 -27.82
C THR A 9 -29.32 -10.31 -26.51
N ALA A 10 -28.39 -11.03 -25.86
CA ALA A 10 -27.10 -10.61 -25.28
C ALA A 10 -26.81 -9.12 -24.94
N ALA A 11 -26.36 -8.88 -23.69
CA ALA A 11 -25.02 -8.34 -23.41
C ALA A 11 -24.65 -8.45 -21.91
N THR A 12 -23.38 -8.73 -21.66
CA THR A 12 -22.65 -8.67 -20.37
C THR A 12 -22.82 -7.36 -19.58
N THR A 13 -23.03 -7.44 -18.26
CA THR A 13 -22.12 -6.95 -17.18
C THR A 13 -22.84 -7.00 -15.81
N PRO A 14 -22.39 -7.82 -14.83
CA PRO A 14 -22.88 -7.70 -13.45
C PRO A 14 -22.19 -6.55 -12.70
N MET A 15 -23.00 -5.58 -12.34
CA MET A 15 -22.69 -4.44 -11.48
C MET A 15 -22.19 -4.90 -10.09
N ILE A 16 -21.17 -4.24 -9.55
CA ILE A 16 -20.67 -4.51 -8.18
C ILE A 16 -21.75 -4.07 -7.18
N CYS A 17 -22.46 -5.03 -6.60
CA CYS A 17 -23.50 -4.77 -5.60
C CYS A 17 -22.97 -5.06 -4.19
N PHE A 18 -22.50 -4.01 -3.52
CA PHE A 18 -22.30 -3.98 -2.07
C PHE A 18 -23.67 -4.07 -1.38
N CYS A 19 -24.01 -5.18 -0.71
CA CYS A 19 -24.99 -5.19 0.39
C CYS A 19 -24.96 -6.48 1.23
N PHE A 20 -24.79 -6.28 2.54
CA PHE A 20 -25.34 -7.06 3.67
C PHE A 20 -25.47 -8.60 3.56
N PHE A 21 -24.64 -9.26 4.37
CA PHE A 21 -24.79 -10.66 4.77
C PHE A 21 -25.98 -10.83 5.73
N VAL A 22 -27.21 -10.82 5.19
CA VAL A 22 -28.39 -11.33 5.92
C VAL A 22 -28.34 -12.85 5.83
N MET A 23 -28.09 -13.49 6.97
CA MET A 23 -27.93 -14.95 7.07
C MET A 23 -29.30 -15.59 7.36
N PRO A 24 -29.91 -16.33 6.42
CA PRO A 24 -31.08 -17.16 6.72
C PRO A 24 -30.64 -18.42 7.49
N PRO A 25 -31.53 -19.03 8.31
CA PRO A 25 -31.22 -20.27 8.99
C PRO A 25 -31.14 -21.43 7.98
N VAL A 26 -29.97 -22.07 7.87
CA VAL A 26 -29.79 -23.28 7.06
C VAL A 26 -30.20 -24.50 7.89
N SER A 27 -31.28 -25.15 7.47
CA SER A 27 -31.65 -26.51 7.90
C SER A 27 -30.60 -27.51 7.43
N GLN A 28 -30.10 -28.37 8.33
CA GLN A 28 -29.24 -29.49 7.95
C GLN A 28 -30.06 -30.66 7.42
N ASP A 29 -29.70 -31.15 6.23
CA ASP A 29 -30.02 -32.51 5.76
C ASP A 29 -28.73 -33.25 5.41
N SER A 30 -28.71 -34.55 5.68
CA SER A 30 -27.49 -35.37 5.77
C SER A 30 -27.29 -36.32 4.59
N GLY A 31 -26.07 -36.41 4.01
CA GLY A 31 -25.67 -37.62 3.27
C GLY A 31 -24.57 -37.53 2.18
N SER A 32 -23.29 -37.66 2.57
CA SER A 32 -22.15 -38.15 1.75
C SER A 32 -21.70 -37.38 0.48
N PRO A 33 -20.54 -37.71 -0.13
CA PRO A 33 -19.22 -38.04 0.42
C PRO A 33 -18.18 -36.92 0.16
N THR A 34 -17.02 -36.96 0.82
CA THR A 34 -16.04 -35.85 0.84
C THR A 34 -15.22 -35.68 -0.46
N PRO A 35 -15.15 -34.46 -1.06
CA PRO A 35 -14.13 -34.12 -2.05
C PRO A 35 -12.82 -33.63 -1.38
N PRO A 36 -11.63 -33.96 -1.92
CA PRO A 36 -10.33 -33.60 -1.33
C PRO A 36 -9.92 -32.11 -1.47
N SER A 37 -10.86 -31.22 -1.76
CA SER A 37 -10.63 -29.76 -1.91
C SER A 37 -10.77 -28.96 -0.61
N ALA A 38 -11.50 -29.47 0.39
CA ALA A 38 -11.78 -28.74 1.63
C ALA A 38 -10.53 -28.51 2.50
N ALA A 39 -9.58 -29.44 2.51
CA ALA A 39 -8.37 -29.36 3.32
C ALA A 39 -7.48 -28.16 2.90
N VAL A 40 -7.26 -27.95 1.61
CA VAL A 40 -6.42 -26.84 1.11
C VAL A 40 -7.06 -25.48 1.43
N VAL A 41 -8.40 -25.39 1.34
CA VAL A 41 -9.16 -24.15 1.59
C VAL A 41 -9.23 -23.81 3.09
N THR A 42 -9.11 -24.80 3.99
CA THR A 42 -9.07 -24.59 5.45
C THR A 42 -7.65 -24.45 6.01
N PHE A 43 -6.63 -25.02 5.36
CA PHE A 43 -5.23 -24.87 5.78
C PHE A 43 -4.73 -23.43 5.71
N LEU A 44 -5.11 -22.69 4.65
CA LEU A 44 -4.67 -21.30 4.47
C LEU A 44 -5.17 -20.36 5.59
N PRO A 45 -6.48 -20.29 5.94
CA PRO A 45 -6.95 -19.45 7.04
C PRO A 45 -6.44 -19.95 8.41
N MET A 46 -6.29 -21.27 8.62
CA MET A 46 -5.73 -21.79 9.88
C MET A 46 -4.26 -21.40 10.05
N LEU A 47 -3.45 -21.51 8.99
CA LEU A 47 -2.05 -21.09 8.98
C LEU A 47 -1.92 -19.58 9.20
N VAL A 48 -2.75 -18.78 8.52
CA VAL A 48 -2.83 -17.32 8.72
C VAL A 48 -3.19 -16.98 10.17
N ALA A 49 -4.20 -17.62 10.76
CA ALA A 49 -4.58 -17.40 12.15
C ALA A 49 -3.46 -17.76 13.14
N THR A 50 -2.75 -18.88 12.94
CA THR A 50 -1.57 -19.21 13.77
C THR A 50 -0.42 -18.21 13.60
N PHE A 51 -0.24 -17.64 12.42
CA PHE A 51 0.81 -16.63 12.18
C PHE A 51 0.42 -15.26 12.77
N ALA A 52 -0.86 -14.89 12.68
CA ALA A 52 -1.42 -13.69 13.29
C ALA A 52 -1.33 -13.73 14.82
N ALA A 53 -1.66 -14.87 15.44
CA ALA A 53 -1.53 -15.09 16.89
C ALA A 53 -0.08 -14.99 17.42
N VAL A 54 0.92 -15.10 16.56
CA VAL A 54 2.35 -14.98 16.88
C VAL A 54 2.89 -13.56 16.60
N LEU A 55 2.19 -12.75 15.80
CA LEU A 55 2.62 -11.39 15.44
C LEU A 55 2.10 -10.34 16.43
N PRO A 56 2.97 -9.62 17.15
CA PRO A 56 2.53 -8.54 18.03
C PRO A 56 1.96 -7.35 17.24
N ASP A 57 0.95 -6.67 17.79
CA ASP A 57 0.25 -5.58 17.12
C ASP A 57 1.13 -4.47 16.58
N ARG A 58 2.23 -4.21 17.30
CA ARG A 58 3.34 -3.40 16.83
C ARG A 58 4.62 -4.18 17.07
N LEU A 59 5.25 -4.63 16.00
CA LEU A 59 6.65 -5.05 16.07
C LEU A 59 7.47 -3.88 16.62
N ALA A 60 8.26 -4.13 17.67
CA ALA A 60 9.02 -3.08 18.31
C ALA A 60 9.96 -2.40 17.31
N TRP A 61 10.03 -1.07 17.35
CA TRP A 61 10.76 -0.26 16.37
C TRP A 61 12.26 -0.62 16.30
N TYR A 62 12.84 -1.05 17.42
CA TYR A 62 14.22 -1.53 17.53
C TYR A 62 14.46 -2.92 16.91
N LEU A 63 13.41 -3.69 16.58
CA LEU A 63 13.48 -4.91 15.78
C LEU A 63 13.12 -4.62 14.32
N ALA A 64 12.04 -3.86 14.09
CA ALA A 64 11.54 -3.54 12.76
C ALA A 64 12.55 -2.76 11.92
N GLY A 65 13.24 -1.77 12.51
CA GLY A 65 14.25 -0.95 11.82
C GLY A 65 15.44 -1.76 11.32
N PRO A 66 16.16 -2.51 12.19
CA PRO A 66 17.25 -3.38 11.76
C PRO A 66 16.83 -4.47 10.78
N ALA A 67 15.64 -5.07 10.96
CA ALA A 67 15.13 -6.08 10.02
C ALA A 67 14.89 -5.50 8.62
N LEU A 68 14.30 -4.30 8.52
CA LEU A 68 14.12 -3.59 7.26
C LEU A 68 15.47 -3.24 6.61
N GLY A 69 16.43 -2.76 7.41
CA GLY A 69 17.78 -2.46 6.94
C GLY A 69 18.51 -3.69 6.39
N LEU A 70 18.45 -4.81 7.11
CA LEU A 70 19.05 -6.09 6.68
C LEU A 70 18.40 -6.63 5.41
N LEU A 71 17.08 -6.53 5.28
CA LEU A 71 16.34 -6.90 4.07
C LEU A 71 16.77 -6.04 2.87
N VAL A 72 16.91 -4.73 3.05
CA VAL A 72 17.38 -3.82 1.99
C VAL A 72 18.82 -4.10 1.58
N VAL A 73 19.72 -4.39 2.53
CA VAL A 73 21.11 -4.79 2.22
C VAL A 73 21.14 -6.14 1.50
N GLY A 74 20.38 -7.14 1.94
CA GLY A 74 20.28 -8.43 1.28
C GLY A 74 19.73 -8.32 -0.15
N PHE A 75 18.70 -7.49 -0.35
CA PHE A 75 18.18 -7.20 -1.69
C PHE A 75 19.21 -6.47 -2.56
N PHE A 76 19.95 -5.51 -2.00
CA PHE A 76 21.03 -4.83 -2.71
C PHE A 76 22.15 -5.79 -3.12
N MET A 77 22.50 -6.78 -2.30
CA MET A 77 23.47 -7.83 -2.66
C MET A 77 22.98 -8.72 -3.82
N VAL A 78 21.69 -9.06 -3.87
CA VAL A 78 21.12 -9.93 -4.92
C VAL A 78 20.93 -9.18 -6.25
N VAL A 79 20.52 -7.91 -6.20
CA VAL A 79 20.06 -7.17 -7.40
C VAL A 79 21.03 -6.05 -7.83
N ASN A 80 22.03 -5.71 -6.99
CA ASN A 80 23.06 -4.69 -7.21
C ASN A 80 22.51 -3.35 -7.74
N GLN A 81 21.35 -2.96 -7.20
CA GLN A 81 20.58 -1.79 -7.63
C GLN A 81 19.91 -1.15 -6.40
N PRO A 82 19.92 0.19 -6.27
CA PRO A 82 19.23 0.85 -5.18
C PRO A 82 17.70 0.69 -5.32
N LEU A 83 17.05 0.40 -4.19
CA LEU A 83 15.60 0.44 -4.00
C LEU A 83 15.14 1.89 -3.82
N GLY A 84 14.14 2.30 -4.60
CA GLY A 84 13.57 3.65 -4.50
C GLY A 84 12.21 3.71 -5.19
N ALA A 85 11.22 4.28 -4.51
CA ALA A 85 9.84 4.32 -5.00
C ALA A 85 9.72 5.04 -6.35
N THR A 86 10.31 6.23 -6.50
CA THR A 86 10.32 7.00 -7.75
C THR A 86 10.87 6.21 -8.94
N GLY A 87 11.93 5.41 -8.72
CA GLY A 87 12.48 4.54 -9.76
C GLY A 87 11.52 3.41 -10.14
N ALA A 88 10.83 2.83 -9.17
CA ALA A 88 9.83 1.80 -9.42
C ALA A 88 8.61 2.33 -10.20
N TYR A 89 8.12 3.54 -9.90
CA TYR A 89 7.07 4.19 -10.68
C TYR A 89 7.48 4.43 -12.14
N VAL A 90 8.67 5.02 -12.37
CA VAL A 90 9.16 5.33 -13.72
C VAL A 90 9.39 4.07 -14.54
N GLU A 91 10.02 3.03 -13.99
CA GLU A 91 10.25 1.78 -14.73
C GLU A 91 8.95 0.99 -14.95
N THR A 92 7.96 1.09 -14.07
CA THR A 92 6.62 0.55 -14.31
C THR A 92 5.95 1.29 -15.47
N TYR A 93 6.01 2.63 -15.52
CA TYR A 93 5.48 3.43 -16.63
C TYR A 93 6.14 3.05 -17.97
N LYS A 94 7.48 2.97 -18.02
CA LYS A 94 8.21 2.51 -19.22
C LYS A 94 7.78 1.11 -19.67
N THR A 95 7.58 0.19 -18.72
CA THR A 95 7.11 -1.17 -19.02
C THR A 95 5.71 -1.16 -19.62
N VAL A 96 4.80 -0.33 -19.11
CA VAL A 96 3.43 -0.15 -19.64
C VAL A 96 3.44 0.49 -21.04
N VAL A 97 4.30 1.48 -21.29
CA VAL A 97 4.49 2.14 -22.59
C VAL A 97 5.32 1.28 -23.57
N ARG A 98 5.87 0.15 -23.10
CA ARG A 98 6.74 -0.78 -23.85
C ARG A 98 8.03 -0.14 -24.38
N GLU A 99 8.63 0.76 -23.61
CA GLU A 99 9.95 1.31 -23.95
C GLU A 99 11.06 0.23 -23.84
N PRO A 100 11.99 0.16 -24.81
CA PRO A 100 13.13 -0.75 -24.73
C PRO A 100 14.07 -0.36 -23.58
N GLY A 101 14.52 -1.35 -22.80
CA GLY A 101 15.41 -1.14 -21.66
C GLY A 101 14.71 -0.91 -20.30
N ALA A 102 13.39 -1.07 -20.23
CA ALA A 102 12.66 -1.01 -18.95
C ALA A 102 13.11 -2.11 -17.96
N VAL A 103 13.42 -1.71 -16.73
CA VAL A 103 13.93 -2.62 -15.68
C VAL A 103 12.77 -3.32 -14.98
N THR A 104 12.24 -4.37 -15.63
CA THR A 104 10.98 -5.05 -15.27
C THR A 104 10.90 -5.48 -13.81
N TRP A 105 12.01 -5.91 -13.18
CA TRP A 105 11.95 -6.37 -11.78
C TRP A 105 11.45 -5.31 -10.79
N ARG A 106 11.68 -4.01 -11.09
CA ARG A 106 11.22 -2.90 -10.24
C ARG A 106 9.69 -2.80 -10.15
N MET A 107 8.95 -3.31 -11.14
CA MET A 107 7.49 -3.34 -11.10
C MET A 107 6.96 -4.33 -10.06
N PHE A 108 7.67 -5.45 -9.80
CA PHE A 108 7.29 -6.41 -8.77
C PHE A 108 7.43 -5.81 -7.36
N TYR A 109 8.42 -4.96 -7.13
CA TYR A 109 8.52 -4.19 -5.89
C TYR A 109 7.34 -3.20 -5.76
N PHE A 110 6.97 -2.51 -6.83
CA PHE A 110 5.83 -1.59 -6.82
C PHE A 110 4.49 -2.30 -6.55
N LEU A 111 4.26 -3.47 -7.17
CA LEU A 111 3.07 -4.30 -6.94
C LEU A 111 3.10 -5.02 -5.58
N GLY A 112 4.28 -5.35 -5.07
CA GLY A 112 4.44 -6.02 -3.77
C GLY A 112 4.02 -5.15 -2.58
N ILE A 113 4.17 -3.82 -2.65
CA ILE A 113 3.74 -2.90 -1.59
C ILE A 113 2.22 -2.96 -1.32
N PRO A 114 1.32 -2.73 -2.31
CA PRO A 114 -0.12 -2.82 -2.07
C PRO A 114 -0.57 -4.24 -1.73
N ILE A 115 0.05 -5.29 -2.31
CA ILE A 115 -0.24 -6.69 -1.95
C ILE A 115 0.13 -6.94 -0.47
N GLY A 116 1.31 -6.51 -0.02
CA GLY A 116 1.72 -6.63 1.38
C GLY A 116 0.81 -5.87 2.35
N GLY A 117 0.31 -4.70 1.93
CA GLY A 117 -0.72 -3.95 2.68
C GLY A 117 -2.05 -4.70 2.78
N LEU A 118 -2.53 -5.28 1.67
CA LEU A 118 -3.75 -6.10 1.66
C LEU A 118 -3.61 -7.37 2.51
N VAL A 119 -2.45 -8.03 2.45
CA VAL A 119 -2.13 -9.19 3.31
C VAL A 119 -2.10 -8.77 4.79
N ALA A 120 -1.49 -7.63 5.14
CA ALA A 120 -1.48 -7.15 6.52
C ALA A 120 -2.89 -6.83 7.06
N ILE A 121 -3.81 -6.38 6.21
CA ILE A 121 -5.23 -6.18 6.57
C ILE A 121 -5.97 -7.53 6.67
N ALA A 122 -5.68 -8.48 5.79
CA ALA A 122 -6.29 -9.81 5.83
C ALA A 122 -5.78 -10.71 6.99
N MET A 123 -4.60 -10.42 7.54
CA MET A 123 -4.01 -11.14 8.67
C MET A 123 -4.30 -10.50 10.04
N LYS A 124 -4.92 -9.32 10.08
CA LYS A 124 -5.31 -8.65 11.33
C LYS A 124 -6.82 -8.50 11.41
N ASP A 125 -7.40 -9.08 12.45
CA ASP A 125 -8.85 -9.04 12.71
C ASP A 125 -9.40 -7.62 13.00
N ASP A 126 -8.52 -6.60 13.09
CA ASP A 126 -8.86 -5.17 13.04
C ASP A 126 -9.70 -4.80 11.79
N GLY A 127 -9.57 -5.54 10.68
CA GLY A 127 -10.23 -5.22 9.42
C GLY A 127 -9.81 -3.85 8.84
N PHE A 128 -10.69 -3.19 8.08
CA PHE A 128 -10.43 -1.86 7.51
C PHE A 128 -10.65 -0.72 8.55
N VAL A 129 -10.01 -0.81 9.73
CA VAL A 129 -9.98 0.30 10.70
C VAL A 129 -9.31 1.52 10.06
N ARG A 130 -10.09 2.59 9.87
CA ARG A 130 -9.56 3.91 9.49
C ARG A 130 -8.64 4.39 10.60
N ARG A 131 -7.35 4.49 10.30
CA ARG A 131 -6.36 4.99 11.25
C ARG A 131 -6.48 6.51 11.37
N SER A 132 -7.28 6.93 12.35
CA SER A 132 -7.49 8.35 12.70
C SER A 132 -6.20 8.98 13.22
N GLY A 133 -5.39 9.53 12.31
CA GLY A 133 -4.13 10.22 12.62
C GLY A 133 -4.08 11.66 12.11
N TYR A 134 -4.89 12.00 11.10
CA TYR A 134 -4.93 13.32 10.45
C TYR A 134 -6.37 13.80 10.20
N ASP A 135 -7.37 13.20 10.86
CA ASP A 135 -8.78 13.50 10.61
C ASP A 135 -9.19 14.91 11.03
N ALA A 136 -8.41 15.59 11.88
CA ALA A 136 -8.63 16.98 12.28
C ALA A 136 -8.77 17.93 11.07
N LEU A 137 -7.88 17.82 10.06
CA LEU A 137 -8.00 18.63 8.83
C LEU A 137 -9.10 18.13 7.89
N ARG A 138 -9.47 16.84 7.96
CA ARG A 138 -10.48 16.23 7.09
C ARG A 138 -11.91 16.60 7.51
N ASN A 139 -12.15 16.75 8.81
CA ASN A 139 -13.49 17.05 9.33
C ASN A 139 -13.89 18.51 9.06
N GLU A 140 -12.91 19.43 9.04
CA GLU A 140 -13.10 20.85 8.75
C GLU A 140 -13.15 21.19 7.24
N MET A 141 -12.75 20.25 6.37
CA MET A 141 -12.52 20.51 4.95
C MET A 141 -13.34 19.59 4.04
N SER A 142 -13.92 20.15 2.96
CA SER A 142 -14.67 19.35 1.99
C SER A 142 -13.80 18.24 1.38
N LEU A 143 -14.41 17.09 1.08
CA LEU A 143 -13.74 15.94 0.47
C LEU A 143 -13.02 16.34 -0.84
N GLY A 144 -13.66 17.18 -1.65
CA GLY A 144 -13.09 17.67 -2.91
C GLY A 144 -11.87 18.56 -2.72
N THR A 145 -11.92 19.49 -1.76
CA THR A 145 -10.79 20.38 -1.44
C THR A 145 -9.62 19.56 -0.88
N THR A 146 -9.88 18.62 0.03
CA THR A 146 -8.84 17.73 0.59
C THR A 146 -8.18 16.90 -0.51
N ALA A 147 -8.97 16.29 -1.40
CA ALA A 147 -8.46 15.51 -2.51
C ALA A 147 -7.60 16.36 -3.47
N LEU A 148 -8.01 17.59 -3.77
CA LEU A 148 -7.26 18.51 -4.63
C LEU A 148 -5.95 18.95 -3.99
N VAL A 149 -5.95 19.32 -2.71
CA VAL A 149 -4.72 19.72 -1.97
C VAL A 149 -3.73 18.56 -1.90
N VAL A 150 -4.20 17.33 -1.60
CA VAL A 150 -3.36 16.13 -1.58
C VAL A 150 -2.82 15.80 -2.97
N LEU A 151 -3.62 15.94 -4.02
CA LEU A 151 -3.20 15.69 -5.41
C LEU A 151 -2.14 16.69 -5.87
N VAL A 152 -2.35 17.99 -5.63
CA VAL A 152 -1.36 19.04 -5.96
C VAL A 152 -0.07 18.81 -5.17
N GLY A 153 -0.16 18.51 -3.87
CA GLY A 153 1.00 18.17 -3.04
C GLY A 153 1.74 16.94 -3.56
N ALA A 154 1.04 15.88 -3.95
CA ALA A 154 1.63 14.67 -4.52
C ALA A 154 2.34 14.92 -5.86
N VAL A 155 1.77 15.75 -6.74
CA VAL A 155 2.40 16.14 -8.01
C VAL A 155 3.69 16.93 -7.75
N VAL A 156 3.67 17.93 -6.86
CA VAL A 156 4.85 18.74 -6.51
C VAL A 156 5.93 17.88 -5.84
N MET A 157 5.57 16.98 -4.91
CA MET A 157 6.51 16.03 -4.30
C MET A 157 7.10 15.06 -5.32
N GLY A 158 6.29 14.55 -6.26
CA GLY A 158 6.75 13.66 -7.32
C GLY A 158 7.76 14.33 -8.27
N TYR A 159 7.45 15.56 -8.69
CA TYR A 159 8.36 16.39 -9.49
C TYR A 159 9.67 16.69 -8.73
N GLY A 160 9.56 17.13 -7.47
CA GLY A 160 10.72 17.41 -6.60
C GLY A 160 11.61 16.19 -6.40
N ALA A 161 11.04 15.02 -6.11
CA ALA A 161 11.78 13.77 -5.98
C ALA A 161 12.45 13.31 -7.29
N ARG A 162 11.88 13.66 -8.45
CA ARG A 162 12.54 13.40 -9.74
C ARG A 162 13.71 14.36 -9.99
N MET A 163 13.53 15.64 -9.69
CA MET A 163 14.56 16.68 -9.82
C MET A 163 15.73 16.46 -8.85
N ALA A 164 15.47 15.97 -7.64
CA ALA A 164 16.50 15.62 -6.65
C ALA A 164 17.32 14.35 -7.00
N GLY A 165 16.91 13.59 -8.02
CA GLY A 165 17.53 12.30 -8.38
C GLY A 165 17.05 11.11 -7.55
N GLY A 166 16.15 11.33 -6.57
CA GLY A 166 15.60 10.27 -5.72
C GLY A 166 14.55 10.77 -4.72
N CYS A 167 13.78 9.83 -4.18
CA CYS A 167 12.87 10.06 -3.07
C CYS A 167 13.53 9.77 -1.71
N THR A 168 12.79 10.06 -0.63
CA THR A 168 13.12 9.78 0.77
C THR A 168 13.65 8.36 1.00
N SER A 169 13.06 7.33 0.36
CA SER A 169 13.53 5.94 0.49
C SER A 169 14.82 5.67 -0.30
N GLY A 170 14.99 6.29 -1.47
CA GLY A 170 16.19 6.18 -2.30
C GLY A 170 17.41 6.80 -1.63
N HIS A 171 17.34 8.09 -1.25
CA HIS A 171 18.43 8.76 -0.55
C HIS A 171 18.57 8.30 0.89
N GLY A 172 17.46 8.24 1.64
CA GLY A 172 17.47 8.00 3.09
C GLY A 172 17.78 6.58 3.52
N ILE A 173 17.39 5.56 2.73
CA ILE A 173 17.69 4.15 3.05
C ILE A 173 18.89 3.66 2.23
N CYS A 174 18.78 3.64 0.89
CA CYS A 174 19.84 3.08 0.04
C CYS A 174 21.06 4.00 -0.06
N GLY A 175 20.86 5.32 -0.18
CA GLY A 175 21.94 6.28 -0.37
C GLY A 175 22.82 6.51 0.86
N THR A 176 22.22 6.56 2.05
CA THR A 176 22.95 6.61 3.33
C THR A 176 23.72 5.32 3.60
N ALA A 177 23.12 4.15 3.32
CA ALA A 177 23.78 2.84 3.47
C ALA A 177 24.98 2.68 2.54
N GLN A 178 24.92 3.21 1.32
CA GLN A 178 26.06 3.29 0.38
C GLN A 178 27.08 4.39 0.75
N ARG A 179 26.93 5.05 1.92
CA ARG A 179 27.80 6.12 2.42
C ARG A 179 27.94 7.32 1.47
N SER A 180 26.93 7.58 0.63
CA SER A 180 26.95 8.67 -0.35
C SER A 180 26.78 10.04 0.34
N PRO A 181 27.75 10.97 0.28
CA PRO A 181 27.67 12.26 0.98
C PRO A 181 26.50 13.11 0.47
N ALA A 182 26.21 13.06 -0.84
CA ALA A 182 25.05 13.74 -1.42
C ALA A 182 23.72 13.24 -0.85
N SER A 183 23.60 11.93 -0.59
CA SER A 183 22.39 11.34 0.01
C SER A 183 22.26 11.65 1.49
N TRP A 184 23.37 11.78 2.22
CA TRP A 184 23.37 12.30 3.59
C TRP A 184 22.88 13.75 3.65
N VAL A 185 23.42 14.64 2.79
CA VAL A 185 22.97 16.04 2.71
C VAL A 185 21.48 16.12 2.34
N ALA A 186 21.04 15.39 1.31
CA ALA A 186 19.63 15.34 0.93
C ALA A 186 18.72 14.85 2.07
N THR A 187 19.17 13.84 2.84
CA THR A 187 18.42 13.31 3.98
C THR A 187 18.30 14.32 5.12
N CYS A 188 19.39 15.02 5.44
CA CYS A 188 19.37 16.10 6.43
C CYS A 188 18.47 17.26 5.99
N THR A 189 18.47 17.65 4.71
CA THR A 189 17.65 18.77 4.23
C THR A 189 16.16 18.43 4.17
N PHE A 190 15.74 17.28 3.66
CA PHE A 190 14.31 16.94 3.66
C PHE A 190 13.76 16.69 5.06
N MET A 191 14.55 16.07 5.95
CA MET A 191 14.11 15.81 7.32
C MET A 191 14.11 17.08 8.17
N GLY A 192 15.12 17.93 8.00
CA GLY A 192 15.17 19.27 8.63
C GLY A 192 14.02 20.16 8.17
N ALA A 193 13.73 20.21 6.87
CA ALA A 193 12.58 20.93 6.34
C ALA A 193 11.26 20.39 6.91
N ALA A 194 11.06 19.07 6.94
CA ALA A 194 9.86 18.47 7.53
C ALA A 194 9.70 18.85 9.01
N VAL A 195 10.76 18.77 9.82
CA VAL A 195 10.73 19.18 11.23
C VAL A 195 10.40 20.66 11.38
N VAL A 196 11.06 21.55 10.63
CA VAL A 196 10.80 23.00 10.68
C VAL A 196 9.37 23.32 10.25
N THR A 197 8.88 22.74 9.16
CA THR A 197 7.50 22.95 8.69
C THR A 197 6.48 22.43 9.72
N THR A 198 6.67 21.26 10.31
CA THR A 198 5.78 20.75 11.37
C THR A 198 5.81 21.64 12.62
N LEU A 199 6.97 22.15 13.03
CA LEU A 199 7.08 23.08 14.15
C LEU A 199 6.36 24.41 13.85
N VAL A 200 6.54 24.98 12.65
CA VAL A 200 5.85 26.20 12.23
C VAL A 200 4.33 26.02 12.21
N ILE A 201 3.84 24.92 11.63
CA ILE A 201 2.41 24.58 11.65
C ILE A 201 1.90 24.48 13.09
N ARG A 202 2.60 23.73 13.95
CA ARG A 202 2.20 23.53 15.35
C ARG A 202 2.19 24.83 16.16
N VAL A 203 3.11 25.75 15.89
CA VAL A 203 3.14 27.08 16.53
C VAL A 203 1.97 27.95 16.05
N ILE A 204 1.70 28.01 14.73
CA ILE A 204 0.59 28.80 14.17
C ILE A 204 -0.76 28.26 14.65
N SER A 205 -0.92 26.94 14.76
CA SER A 205 -2.13 26.29 15.24
C SER A 205 -2.24 26.17 16.77
N GLY A 206 -1.34 26.82 17.53
CA GLY A 206 -1.38 26.82 19.00
C GLY A 206 -1.26 25.43 19.65
N GLY A 207 -0.70 24.45 18.94
CA GLY A 207 -0.61 23.05 19.38
C GLY A 207 -1.87 22.21 19.16
N ALA A 208 -2.89 22.71 18.45
CA ALA A 208 -4.12 21.97 18.16
C ALA A 208 -3.97 20.86 17.09
N ILE A 209 -2.86 20.88 16.32
CA ILE A 209 -2.44 19.85 15.35
C ILE A 209 -0.94 19.57 15.47
#